data_AF-A0A925UK03-F1
#
_entry.id   AF-A0A925UK03-F1
#
_cell.length_a   1.000
_cell.length_b   1.000
_cell.length_c   1.000
_cell.angle_alpha   90.00
_cell.angle_beta   90.00
_cell.angle_gamma   90.00
#
_symmetry.space_group_name_H-M   'P 1'
#
loop_
_entity.id
_entity.type
_entity.pdbx_description
1 polymer ?
#
loop_
_entity_poly.entity_id
_entity_poly.type
_entity_poly.pdbx_seq_one_letter_code
_entity_poly.pdbx_strand_id
1 'polypeptide(L)'
;MPYTREQLNQELDALEAGLPTLVDVVPPERQLEAFAADAATIVAHAGSQDTRRVRERLGLMSQAYGLTARKQASHVTTRIELVAQLDELEAVLPRFIGETDSDYVLEGLAGFVDGIEHSIDKKDYQYLESRVRCMLGNAGLIAVNERALRYG
;
A
#
# COMPACT_ATOMS: atom_id res chain seq x y z
N MET A 1 11.89 -17.06 29.65
CA MET A 1 11.76 -16.14 30.81
C MET A 1 11.73 -14.72 30.26
N PRO A 2 10.90 -13.81 30.79
CA PRO A 2 10.90 -12.41 30.32
C PRO A 2 12.25 -11.77 30.59
N TYR A 3 12.67 -10.87 29.70
CA TYR A 3 13.88 -10.08 29.91
C TYR A 3 13.70 -9.12 31.08
N THR A 4 14.80 -8.86 31.76
CA THR A 4 14.89 -7.72 32.66
C THR A 4 14.82 -6.43 31.85
N ARG A 5 14.45 -5.33 32.50
CA ARG A 5 14.38 -4.01 31.86
C ARG A 5 15.71 -3.56 31.25
N GLU A 6 16.82 -3.93 31.88
CA GLU A 6 18.16 -3.63 31.38
C GLU A 6 18.49 -4.42 30.11
N GLN A 7 18.15 -5.72 30.08
CA GLN A 7 18.28 -6.56 28.89
C GLN A 7 17.39 -6.04 27.74
N LEU A 8 16.15 -5.65 28.00
CA LEU A 8 15.30 -5.03 26.97
C LEU A 8 15.92 -3.75 26.39
N ASN A 9 16.54 -2.93 27.23
CA ASN A 9 17.22 -1.72 26.74
C ASN A 9 18.44 -2.07 25.88
N GLN A 10 19.26 -3.04 26.30
CA GLN A 10 20.43 -3.50 25.54
C GLN A 10 20.02 -4.04 24.15
N GLU A 11 18.96 -4.83 24.08
CA GLU A 11 18.43 -5.36 22.81
C GLU A 11 17.88 -4.25 21.91
N LEU A 12 17.17 -3.27 22.49
CA LEU A 12 16.69 -2.11 21.74
C LEU A 12 17.83 -1.24 21.21
N ASP A 13 18.87 -1.02 22.02
CA ASP A 13 20.06 -0.25 21.64
C ASP A 13 20.87 -0.99 20.56
N ALA A 14 20.97 -2.33 20.66
CA ALA A 14 21.62 -3.17 19.65
C ALA A 14 20.85 -3.17 18.33
N LEU A 15 19.52 -3.26 18.37
CA LEU A 15 18.68 -3.11 17.19
C LEU A 15 18.87 -1.72 16.56
N GLU A 16 18.87 -0.65 17.36
CA GLU A 16 19.07 0.73 16.90
C GLU A 16 20.42 0.93 16.21
N ALA A 17 21.50 0.38 16.79
CA ALA A 17 22.83 0.41 16.21
C ALA A 17 22.93 -0.38 14.89
N GLY A 18 22.09 -1.40 14.70
CA GLY A 18 22.01 -2.21 13.49
C GLY A 18 21.20 -1.58 12.34
N LEU A 19 20.34 -0.59 12.62
CA LEU A 19 19.45 0.02 11.62
C LEU A 19 20.18 0.68 10.44
N PRO A 20 21.31 1.42 10.62
CA PRO A 20 22.05 1.96 9.49
C PRO A 20 22.50 0.87 8.50
N THR A 21 23.02 -0.25 9.00
CA THR A 21 23.45 -1.39 8.18
C THR A 21 22.28 -2.08 7.51
N LEU A 22 21.15 -2.23 8.22
CA LEU A 22 19.93 -2.80 7.66
C LEU A 22 19.42 -1.96 6.48
N VAL A 23 19.41 -0.63 6.63
CA VAL A 23 18.96 0.30 5.57
C VAL A 23 19.92 0.31 4.37
N ASP A 24 21.22 0.10 4.60
CA ASP A 24 22.25 0.11 3.54
C ASP A 24 22.32 -1.23 2.77
N VAL A 25 22.20 -2.36 3.47
CA VAL A 25 22.46 -3.69 2.91
C VAL A 25 21.18 -4.42 2.48
N VAL A 26 20.06 -4.22 3.18
CA VAL A 26 18.81 -4.94 2.90
C VAL A 26 18.01 -4.16 1.87
N PRO A 27 17.44 -4.81 0.83
CA PRO A 27 16.56 -4.15 -0.12
C PRO A 27 15.35 -3.48 0.57
N PRO A 28 14.95 -2.26 0.17
CA PRO A 28 13.88 -1.50 0.82
C PRO A 28 12.58 -2.26 1.05
N GLU A 29 12.22 -3.16 0.13
CA GLU A 29 11.03 -4.01 0.21
C GLU A 29 11.08 -5.07 1.32
N ARG A 30 12.27 -5.39 1.84
CA ARG A 30 12.50 -6.37 2.93
C ARG A 30 12.97 -5.72 4.23
N GLN A 31 13.36 -4.46 4.23
CA GLN A 31 13.86 -3.76 5.41
C GLN A 31 12.85 -3.77 6.56
N LEU A 32 11.57 -3.54 6.27
CA LEU A 32 10.53 -3.58 7.31
C LEU A 32 10.31 -5.01 7.85
N GLU A 33 10.33 -6.02 6.98
CA GLU A 33 10.14 -7.41 7.40
C GLU A 33 11.29 -7.87 8.32
N ALA A 34 12.53 -7.55 7.94
CA ALA A 34 13.72 -7.82 8.74
C ALA A 34 13.63 -7.11 10.11
N PHE A 35 13.30 -5.81 10.11
CA PHE A 35 13.11 -5.05 11.34
C PHE A 35 11.97 -5.61 12.20
N ALA A 36 10.85 -6.01 11.59
CA ALA A 36 9.67 -6.52 12.28
C ALA A 36 9.95 -7.88 12.95
N ALA A 37 10.77 -8.74 12.35
CA ALA A 37 11.18 -10.01 12.93
C ALA A 37 11.99 -9.82 14.22
N ASP A 38 12.97 -8.90 14.19
CA ASP A 38 13.79 -8.58 15.36
C ASP A 38 12.97 -7.87 16.45
N ALA A 39 12.16 -6.89 16.05
CA ALA A 39 11.23 -6.19 16.93
C ALA A 39 10.23 -7.14 17.62
N ALA A 40 9.68 -8.13 16.90
CA ALA A 40 8.76 -9.12 17.45
C ALA A 40 9.44 -9.98 18.53
N THR A 41 10.71 -10.32 18.34
CA THR A 41 11.51 -11.07 19.31
C THR A 41 11.68 -10.28 20.60
N ILE A 42 12.01 -8.98 20.52
CA ILE A 42 12.13 -8.11 21.70
C ILE A 42 10.78 -7.96 22.41
N VAL A 43 9.70 -7.77 21.66
CA VAL A 43 8.33 -7.65 22.22
C VAL A 43 7.88 -8.95 22.91
N ALA A 44 8.24 -10.12 22.38
CA ALA A 44 7.90 -11.41 22.98
C ALA A 44 8.59 -11.62 24.33
N HIS A 45 9.76 -11.03 24.52
CA HIS A 45 10.50 -11.06 25.78
C HIS A 45 10.14 -9.90 26.72
N ALA A 46 9.35 -8.93 26.25
CA ALA A 46 8.87 -7.82 27.07
C ALA A 46 7.73 -8.29 27.99
N GLY A 47 7.89 -8.07 29.31
CA GLY A 47 6.79 -8.23 30.25
C GLY A 47 5.66 -7.23 29.99
N SER A 48 4.45 -7.53 30.48
CA SER A 48 3.22 -6.74 30.24
C SER A 48 3.34 -5.25 30.59
N GLN A 49 4.20 -4.90 31.55
CA GLN A 49 4.44 -3.52 31.97
C GLN A 49 5.34 -2.74 31.00
N ASP A 50 6.24 -3.41 30.28
CA ASP A 50 7.20 -2.80 29.36
C ASP A 50 6.78 -2.91 27.89
N THR A 51 5.86 -3.81 27.54
CA THR A 51 5.39 -4.03 26.16
C THR A 51 4.97 -2.73 25.46
N ARG A 52 4.24 -1.85 26.16
CA ARG A 52 3.80 -0.56 25.59
C ARG A 52 5.00 0.33 25.24
N ARG A 53 5.91 0.50 26.19
CA ARG A 53 7.12 1.33 26.03
C ARG A 53 8.04 0.78 24.94
N VAL A 54 8.22 -0.54 24.89
CA VAL A 54 9.01 -1.22 23.85
C VAL A 54 8.41 -0.96 22.48
N ARG A 55 7.09 -1.11 22.30
CA ARG A 55 6.39 -0.80 21.04
C ARG A 55 6.50 0.68 20.65
N GLU A 56 6.35 1.59 21.60
CA GLU A 56 6.52 3.03 21.35
C GLU A 56 7.93 3.34 20.84
N ARG A 57 8.98 2.79 21.48
CA ARG A 57 10.37 2.99 21.03
C ARG A 57 10.63 2.39 19.66
N LEU A 58 10.17 1.16 19.41
CA LEU A 58 10.29 0.51 18.09
C LEU A 58 9.58 1.32 16.99
N GLY A 59 8.43 1.92 17.31
CA GLY A 59 7.70 2.81 16.39
C GLY A 59 8.45 4.11 16.09
N LEU A 60 9.17 4.69 17.06
CA LEU A 60 10.02 5.85 16.82
C LEU A 60 11.25 5.49 15.97
N MET A 61 11.85 4.32 16.21
CA MET A 61 12.98 3.80 15.44
C MET A 61 12.61 3.55 13.98
N SER A 62 11.46 2.91 13.73
CA SER A 62 11.01 2.67 12.35
C SER A 62 10.74 3.98 11.60
N GLN A 63 10.18 4.98 12.27
CA GLN A 63 9.97 6.31 11.68
C GLN A 63 11.29 7.05 11.41
N ALA A 64 12.21 7.06 12.38
CA ALA A 64 13.49 7.75 12.28
C ALA A 64 14.35 7.24 11.11
N TYR A 65 14.27 5.95 10.82
CA TYR A 65 14.99 5.31 9.72
C TYR A 65 14.16 5.15 8.45
N GLY A 66 12.96 5.74 8.38
CA GLY A 66 12.12 5.66 7.19
C GLY A 66 11.66 4.24 6.84
N LEU A 67 11.72 3.31 7.81
CA LEU A 67 11.18 1.95 7.76
C LEU A 67 9.65 2.02 7.83
N THR A 68 9.08 2.66 6.82
CA THR A 68 7.66 2.68 6.62
C THR A 68 7.26 1.33 6.05
N ALA A 69 6.10 0.83 6.45
CA ALA A 69 5.33 0.03 5.53
C ALA A 69 5.07 0.93 4.32
N ARG A 70 5.98 0.89 3.34
CA ARG A 70 5.53 0.93 1.97
C ARG A 70 4.54 -0.22 1.90
N LYS A 71 3.26 0.12 2.10
CA LYS A 71 2.09 -0.62 1.61
C LYS A 71 2.60 -1.35 0.39
N GLN A 72 2.64 -2.68 0.43
CA GLN A 72 3.25 -3.52 -0.61
C GLN A 72 2.80 -3.04 -2.00
N ALA A 73 3.56 -2.13 -2.58
CA ALA A 73 3.46 -1.67 -3.97
C ALA A 73 4.68 -2.21 -4.72
N SER A 74 5.21 -3.34 -4.25
CA SER A 74 6.13 -4.20 -4.99
C SER A 74 5.36 -5.33 -5.69
N HIS A 75 4.04 -5.40 -5.55
CA HIS A 75 3.25 -6.17 -6.49
C HIS A 75 2.97 -5.25 -7.68
N VAL A 76 3.75 -5.40 -8.75
CA VAL A 76 3.34 -4.83 -10.03
C VAL A 76 2.08 -5.56 -10.42
N THR A 77 0.94 -4.88 -10.35
CA THR A 77 -0.35 -5.41 -10.79
C THR A 77 -0.17 -5.91 -12.22
N THR A 78 -0.30 -7.21 -12.41
CA THR A 78 -0.23 -7.81 -13.74
C THR A 78 -1.41 -7.33 -14.56
N ARG A 79 -1.29 -7.38 -15.89
CA ARG A 79 -2.40 -7.02 -16.77
C ARG A 79 -3.68 -7.82 -16.49
N ILE A 80 -3.55 -9.07 -16.05
CA ILE A 80 -4.70 -9.93 -15.72
C ILE A 80 -5.42 -9.41 -14.46
N GLU A 81 -4.66 -9.03 -13.43
CA GLU A 81 -5.24 -8.47 -12.21
C GLU A 81 -5.82 -7.07 -12.44
N LEU A 82 -5.16 -6.26 -13.27
CA LEU A 82 -5.67 -4.97 -13.70
C LEU A 82 -7.03 -5.11 -14.39
N VAL A 83 -7.16 -6.07 -15.31
CA VAL A 83 -8.44 -6.38 -15.98
C VAL A 83 -9.49 -6.80 -14.96
N ALA A 84 -9.16 -7.73 -14.06
CA ALA A 84 -10.11 -8.21 -13.05
C ALA A 84 -10.60 -7.07 -12.13
N GLN A 85 -9.70 -6.19 -11.69
CA GLN A 85 -10.04 -5.03 -10.86
C GLN A 85 -10.93 -4.02 -11.60
N LEU A 86 -10.67 -3.77 -12.88
CA LEU A 86 -11.48 -2.88 -13.70
C LEU A 86 -12.85 -3.49 -14.03
N ASP A 87 -12.93 -4.79 -14.27
CA ASP A 87 -14.20 -5.49 -14.51
C ASP A 87 -15.07 -5.52 -13.25
N GLU A 88 -14.47 -5.73 -12.07
CA GLU A 88 -15.17 -5.62 -10.79
C GLU A 88 -15.72 -4.20 -10.58
N LEU A 89 -14.91 -3.18 -10.86
CA LEU A 89 -15.32 -1.78 -10.78
C LEU A 89 -16.47 -1.47 -11.75
N GLU A 90 -16.38 -1.93 -13.01
CA GLU A 90 -17.44 -1.74 -14.01
C GLU A 90 -18.75 -2.39 -13.58
N ALA A 91 -18.69 -3.56 -12.94
CA ALA A 91 -19.87 -4.26 -12.45
C ALA A 91 -20.58 -3.53 -11.31
N VAL A 92 -19.84 -2.84 -10.43
CA VAL A 92 -20.41 -2.13 -9.27
C VAL A 92 -20.76 -0.67 -9.56
N LEU A 93 -20.16 -0.06 -10.59
CA LEU A 93 -20.34 1.35 -10.93
C LEU A 93 -21.81 1.77 -11.13
N PRO A 94 -22.69 0.99 -11.81
CA PRO A 94 -24.10 1.36 -11.96
C PRO A 94 -24.84 1.49 -10.63
N ARG A 95 -24.47 0.67 -9.64
CA ARG A 95 -25.06 0.72 -8.31
C ARG A 95 -24.66 2.01 -7.59
N PHE A 96 -23.39 2.39 -7.65
CA PHE A 96 -22.91 3.63 -7.04
C PHE A 96 -23.56 4.87 -7.65
N ILE A 97 -23.78 4.89 -8.96
CA ILE A 97 -24.48 6.00 -9.64
C ILE A 97 -25.95 6.07 -9.23
N GLY A 98 -26.59 4.92 -8.96
CA GLY A 98 -27.97 4.89 -8.48
C GLY A 98 -28.13 5.32 -7.02
N GLU A 99 -27.07 5.21 -6.21
CA GLU A 99 -27.10 5.44 -4.75
C GLU A 99 -26.39 6.75 -4.32
N THR A 100 -25.56 7.35 -5.18
CA THR A 100 -24.67 8.48 -4.84
C THR A 100 -24.64 9.53 -5.96
N ASP A 101 -24.47 10.81 -5.63
CA ASP A 101 -24.25 11.87 -6.63
C ASP A 101 -23.00 11.60 -7.47
N SER A 102 -23.09 11.92 -8.76
CA SER A 102 -22.05 11.66 -9.77
C SER A 102 -20.67 12.22 -9.41
N ASP A 103 -20.60 13.37 -8.73
CA ASP A 103 -19.33 14.00 -8.34
C ASP A 103 -18.55 13.15 -7.32
N TYR A 104 -19.23 12.55 -6.34
CA TYR A 104 -18.59 11.66 -5.37
C TYR A 104 -18.19 10.32 -5.99
N VAL A 105 -18.96 9.84 -6.96
CA VAL A 105 -18.60 8.63 -7.73
C VAL A 105 -17.32 8.88 -8.53
N LEU A 106 -17.19 10.04 -9.15
CA LEU A 106 -15.98 10.45 -9.88
C LEU A 106 -14.77 10.62 -8.95
N GLU A 107 -14.95 11.23 -7.78
CA GLU A 107 -13.88 11.39 -6.79
C GLU A 107 -13.38 10.04 -6.26
N GLY A 108 -14.31 9.14 -5.90
CA GLY A 108 -13.96 7.79 -5.44
C GLY A 108 -13.23 6.97 -6.51
N LEU A 109 -13.66 7.11 -7.77
CA LEU A 109 -13.02 6.43 -8.89
C LEU A 109 -11.63 7.02 -9.21
N ALA A 110 -11.46 8.34 -9.09
CA ALA A 110 -10.14 8.96 -9.22
C ALA A 110 -9.15 8.44 -8.16
N GLY A 111 -9.60 8.30 -6.90
CA GLY A 111 -8.78 7.70 -5.85
C GLY A 111 -8.42 6.23 -6.09
N PHE A 112 -9.33 5.45 -6.68
CA PHE A 112 -9.05 4.07 -7.07
C PHE A 112 -8.01 3.97 -8.20
N VAL A 113 -8.18 4.78 -9.25
CA VAL A 113 -7.26 4.82 -10.40
C VAL A 113 -5.88 5.30 -9.99
N ASP A 114 -5.78 6.32 -9.13
CA ASP A 114 -4.52 6.80 -8.56
C ASP A 114 -3.80 5.67 -7.81
N GLY A 115 -4.53 4.87 -7.03
CA GLY A 115 -3.98 3.70 -6.34
C GLY A 115 -3.39 2.64 -7.28
N ILE A 116 -4.00 2.43 -8.46
CA ILE A 116 -3.55 1.48 -9.47
C ILE A 116 -2.37 2.03 -10.29
N GLU A 117 -2.40 3.31 -10.66
CA GLU A 117 -1.36 3.95 -11.48
C GLU A 117 0.03 3.81 -10.84
N HIS A 118 0.08 3.90 -9.51
CA HIS A 118 1.29 3.71 -8.71
C HIS A 118 1.77 2.25 -8.64
N SER A 119 0.98 1.27 -9.08
CA SER A 119 1.26 -0.16 -8.97
C SER A 119 1.28 -0.93 -10.29
N ILE A 120 1.00 -0.32 -11.45
CA ILE A 120 1.05 -0.98 -12.76
C ILE A 120 2.35 -0.66 -13.54
N ASP A 121 2.69 -1.50 -14.51
CA ASP A 121 3.79 -1.25 -15.45
C ASP A 121 3.41 -0.11 -16.42
N LYS A 122 4.37 0.77 -16.75
CA LYS A 122 4.17 1.92 -17.65
C LYS A 122 3.57 1.53 -19.00
N LYS A 123 3.86 0.32 -19.50
CA LYS A 123 3.30 -0.16 -20.77
C LYS A 123 1.77 -0.34 -20.72
N ASP A 124 1.19 -0.53 -19.54
CA ASP A 124 -0.25 -0.77 -19.36
C ASP A 124 -1.01 0.51 -18.97
N TYR A 125 -0.34 1.66 -18.82
CA TYR A 125 -0.98 2.95 -18.50
C TYR A 125 -2.01 3.35 -19.54
N GLN A 126 -1.67 3.20 -20.83
CA GLN A 126 -2.61 3.50 -21.93
C GLN A 126 -3.85 2.60 -21.90
N TYR A 127 -3.70 1.34 -21.46
CA TYR A 127 -4.81 0.42 -21.31
C TYR A 127 -5.72 0.83 -20.16
N LEU A 128 -5.15 1.17 -19.00
CA LEU A 128 -5.87 1.71 -17.85
C LEU A 128 -6.67 2.97 -18.22
N GLU A 129 -6.02 3.98 -18.82
CA GLU A 129 -6.66 5.24 -19.21
C GLU A 129 -7.83 4.99 -20.19
N SER A 130 -7.60 4.16 -21.21
CA SER A 130 -8.62 3.83 -22.22
C SER A 130 -9.81 3.11 -21.60
N ARG A 131 -9.57 2.12 -20.74
CA ARG A 131 -10.63 1.34 -20.10
C ARG A 131 -11.45 2.18 -19.13
N VAL A 132 -10.80 3.01 -18.31
CA VAL A 132 -11.48 3.96 -17.40
C VAL A 132 -12.34 4.94 -18.17
N ARG A 133 -11.81 5.54 -19.25
CA ARG A 133 -12.60 6.46 -20.10
C ARG A 133 -13.81 5.75 -20.71
N CYS A 134 -13.66 4.52 -21.18
CA CYS A 134 -14.78 3.73 -21.70
C CYS A 134 -15.83 3.44 -20.61
N MET A 135 -15.42 3.04 -19.40
CA MET A 135 -16.34 2.77 -18.29
C MET A 135 -17.14 4.01 -17.90
N LEU A 136 -16.47 5.14 -17.67
CA LEU A 136 -17.12 6.41 -17.34
C LEU A 136 -18.06 6.87 -18.45
N GLY A 137 -17.68 6.63 -19.69
CA GLY A 137 -18.49 6.87 -20.86
C GLY A 137 -19.76 6.05 -20.93
N ASN A 138 -19.63 4.74 -20.78
CA ASN A 138 -20.75 3.80 -20.76
C ASN A 138 -21.70 4.09 -19.58
N ALA A 139 -21.15 4.56 -18.46
CA ALA A 139 -21.89 4.97 -17.29
C ALA A 139 -22.56 6.35 -17.41
N GLY A 140 -22.32 7.09 -18.51
CA GLY A 140 -22.87 8.42 -18.74
C GLY A 140 -22.27 9.52 -17.86
N LEU A 141 -21.15 9.24 -17.19
CA LEU A 141 -20.48 10.18 -16.28
C LEU A 141 -19.60 11.19 -17.03
N ILE A 142 -19.14 10.86 -18.23
CA ILE A 142 -18.39 11.77 -19.11
C ILE A 142 -18.89 11.69 -20.54
N ALA A 143 -18.72 12.77 -21.30
CA ALA A 143 -18.93 12.74 -22.74
C ALA A 143 -17.81 11.95 -23.43
N VAL A 144 -18.15 10.83 -24.06
CA VAL A 144 -17.21 10.10 -24.92
C VAL A 144 -17.30 10.64 -26.34
N ASN A 145 -16.16 11.04 -26.90
CA ASN A 145 -16.10 11.33 -28.32
C ASN A 145 -16.20 10.00 -29.08
N GLU A 146 -17.38 9.68 -29.63
CA GLU A 146 -17.78 8.37 -30.21
C GLU A 146 -16.79 7.78 -31.24
N ARG A 147 -15.85 8.59 -31.77
CA ARG A 147 -14.80 8.14 -32.69
C ARG A 147 -13.76 7.19 -32.07
N ALA A 148 -13.57 7.20 -30.75
CA ALA A 148 -12.59 6.34 -30.07
C ALA A 148 -13.07 4.89 -29.85
N LEU A 149 -14.37 4.63 -29.93
CA LEU A 149 -14.96 3.30 -29.63
C LEU A 149 -14.97 2.33 -30.82
N ARG A 150 -14.61 2.77 -32.03
CA ARG A 150 -14.71 1.93 -33.25
C ARG A 150 -13.44 1.13 -33.59
N TYR A 151 -12.35 1.28 -32.85
CA TYR A 151 -11.05 0.65 -33.18
C TYR A 151 -10.26 0.14 -31.96
N GLY A 152 -10.94 -0.18 -30.85
CA GLY A 152 -10.34 -0.85 -29.69
C GLY A 152 -10.51 -2.37 -29.75
#